data_AF-A0A5C7VNE4-F1
#
_entry.id   AF-A0A5C7VNE4-F1
#
_cell.length_a   1.000
_cell.length_b   1.000
_cell.length_c   1.000
_cell.angle_alpha   90.00
_cell.angle_beta   90.00
_cell.angle_gamma   90.00
#
_symmetry.space_group_name_H-M   'P 1'
#
loop_
_entity.id
_entity.type
_entity.pdbx_description
1 polymer ?
#
loop_
_entity_poly.entity_id
_entity_poly.type
_entity_poly.pdbx_seq_one_letter_code
_entity_poly.pdbx_strand_id
1 'polypeptide(L)'
;MRYAVLIIGIYHYKNVPPLRTTYDAEDIANLFAEMSLAYPFSSQTLLLDTQATELAIINALDALAGETDENTLVFIYFAGHGVRATQSGRFWYYLLPFDGKADDLTQLEGSAISMEKFSNKLGAINALQWVLVLDCCKAGSIAEHLSRSLPKENNRNWAILAATTGDSNSYALPHRRHSCFTQYLLEGLSGRAIDQSGTVRIMNLIDYIQRNIQQEPILQQPVLKAHLPQNFALKHCM
;
A
#
# COMPACT_ATOMS: atom_id res chain seq x y z
N MET A 1 3.74 -13.42 16.67
CA MET A 1 3.28 -12.96 15.35
C MET A 1 4.50 -12.73 14.46
N ARG A 2 4.47 -13.24 13.23
CA ARG A 2 5.53 -13.03 12.21
C ARG A 2 5.14 -11.93 11.23
N TYR A 3 6.10 -11.33 10.53
CA TYR A 3 5.83 -10.39 9.45
C TYR A 3 6.03 -11.05 8.08
N ALA A 4 5.12 -10.78 7.14
CA ALA A 4 5.34 -11.06 5.72
C ALA A 4 5.12 -9.75 4.95
N VAL A 5 6.13 -9.29 4.25
CA VAL A 5 6.18 -7.92 3.72
C VAL A 5 6.36 -7.94 2.21
N LEU A 6 5.49 -7.24 1.48
CA LEU A 6 5.59 -7.02 0.05
C LEU A 6 5.59 -5.52 -0.25
N ILE A 7 6.66 -5.04 -0.88
CA ILE A 7 6.87 -3.63 -1.18
C ILE A 7 7.05 -3.49 -2.68
N ILE A 8 6.24 -2.64 -3.30
CA ILE A 8 6.21 -2.42 -4.73
C ILE A 8 6.38 -0.92 -4.97
N GLY A 9 7.45 -0.54 -5.66
CA GLY A 9 7.76 0.85 -6.02
C GLY A 9 8.03 0.97 -7.51
N ILE A 10 7.28 1.82 -8.20
CA ILE A 10 7.42 1.97 -9.65
C ILE A 10 7.46 3.45 -10.00
N TYR A 11 8.61 3.91 -10.46
CA TYR A 11 8.87 5.31 -10.85
C TYR A 11 9.18 5.41 -12.34
N HIS A 12 9.88 4.44 -12.89
CA HIS A 12 10.29 4.40 -14.30
C HIS A 12 9.49 3.34 -15.04
N TYR A 13 8.42 3.77 -15.70
CA TYR A 13 7.52 2.87 -16.42
C TYR A 13 7.99 2.59 -17.85
N LYS A 14 7.66 1.39 -18.36
CA LYS A 14 7.99 0.99 -19.73
C LYS A 14 7.15 1.70 -20.79
N ASN A 15 5.85 1.81 -20.57
CA ASN A 15 4.90 2.26 -21.61
C ASN A 15 4.09 3.51 -21.23
N VAL A 16 4.27 4.07 -20.02
CA VAL A 16 3.57 5.28 -19.57
C VAL A 16 4.57 6.30 -19.03
N PRO A 17 4.19 7.59 -18.90
CA PRO A 17 5.10 8.61 -18.37
C PRO A 17 5.64 8.23 -16.98
N PRO A 18 6.93 8.49 -16.72
CA PRO A 18 7.52 8.22 -15.42
C PRO A 18 6.92 9.12 -14.34
N LEU A 19 7.01 8.65 -13.09
CA LEU A 19 6.79 9.47 -11.92
C LEU A 19 8.09 10.16 -11.51
N ARG A 20 7.99 11.14 -10.61
CA ARG A 20 9.18 11.67 -9.92
C ARG A 20 9.82 10.53 -9.15
N THR A 21 11.12 10.32 -9.36
CA THR A 21 11.89 9.36 -8.57
C THR A 21 11.90 9.78 -7.09
N THR A 22 11.46 8.87 -6.23
CA THR A 22 11.58 8.94 -4.77
C THR A 22 12.28 7.66 -4.29
N TYR A 23 12.59 7.60 -3.00
CA TYR A 23 13.17 6.40 -2.36
C TYR A 23 12.17 5.72 -1.41
N ASP A 24 10.87 5.86 -1.71
CA ASP A 24 9.82 5.47 -0.78
C ASP A 24 9.81 3.96 -0.53
N ALA A 25 9.83 3.17 -1.60
CA ALA A 25 9.81 1.71 -1.51
C ALA A 25 11.11 1.17 -0.89
N GLU A 26 12.26 1.73 -1.26
CA GLU A 26 13.56 1.37 -0.70
C GLU A 26 13.62 1.64 0.80
N ASP A 27 13.21 2.83 1.25
CA ASP A 27 13.32 3.19 2.66
C ASP A 27 12.25 2.51 3.52
N ILE A 28 11.09 2.17 2.97
CA ILE A 28 10.14 1.24 3.61
C ILE A 28 10.78 -0.15 3.76
N ALA A 29 11.45 -0.65 2.72
CA ALA A 29 12.14 -1.95 2.78
C ALA A 29 13.27 -1.95 3.81
N ASN A 30 14.05 -0.87 3.87
CA ASN A 30 15.10 -0.70 4.87
C ASN A 30 14.53 -0.70 6.30
N LEU A 31 13.43 0.04 6.53
CA LEU A 31 12.76 0.05 7.83
C LEU A 31 12.31 -1.35 8.26
N PHE A 32 11.72 -2.14 7.37
CA PHE A 32 11.31 -3.51 7.68
C PHE A 32 12.50 -4.47 7.85
N ALA A 33 13.58 -4.27 7.08
CA ALA A 33 14.81 -5.03 7.25
C ALA A 33 15.43 -4.78 8.63
N GLU A 34 15.44 -3.54 9.12
CA GLU A 34 15.87 -3.21 10.49
C GLU A 34 14.95 -3.85 11.54
N MET A 35 13.63 -3.84 11.31
CA MET A 35 12.67 -4.50 12.21
C MET A 35 12.90 -6.02 12.31
N SER A 36 13.41 -6.66 11.26
CA SER A 36 13.69 -8.10 11.27
C SER A 36 14.77 -8.51 12.27
N LEU A 37 15.57 -7.56 12.78
CA LEU A 37 16.52 -7.80 13.86
C LEU A 37 15.84 -8.05 15.21
N ALA A 38 14.60 -7.55 15.39
CA ALA A 38 13.86 -7.62 16.65
C ALA A 38 12.57 -8.48 16.55
N TYR A 39 12.08 -8.72 15.34
CA TYR A 39 10.84 -9.47 15.09
C TYR A 39 11.08 -10.61 14.10
N PRO A 40 10.34 -11.72 14.22
CA PRO A 40 10.43 -12.81 13.25
C PRO A 40 9.72 -12.43 11.95
N PHE A 41 10.36 -12.72 10.82
CA PHE A 41 9.81 -12.53 9.48
C PHE A 41 9.63 -13.88 8.79
N SER A 42 8.49 -14.07 8.13
CA SER A 42 8.28 -15.14 7.16
C SER A 42 8.92 -14.79 5.83
N SER A 43 8.77 -13.54 5.38
CA SER A 43 9.29 -13.05 4.10
C SER A 43 9.38 -11.52 4.04
N GLN A 44 10.25 -11.03 3.16
CA GLN A 44 10.26 -9.65 2.71
C GLN A 44 10.63 -9.61 1.23
N THR A 45 9.73 -9.07 0.41
CA THR A 45 9.91 -8.94 -1.05
C THR A 45 9.84 -7.47 -1.43
N LEU A 46 10.83 -7.01 -2.21
CA LEU A 46 10.88 -5.68 -2.81
C LEU A 46 10.89 -5.82 -4.33
N LEU A 47 9.93 -5.20 -5.01
CA LEU A 47 9.85 -5.12 -6.47
C LEU A 47 9.97 -3.66 -6.89
N LEU A 48 11.08 -3.31 -7.55
CA LEU A 48 11.34 -1.96 -8.05
C LEU A 48 11.37 -1.89 -9.57
N ASP A 49 10.68 -0.91 -10.13
CA ASP A 49 10.68 -0.59 -11.56
C ASP A 49 10.61 -1.86 -12.43
N THR A 50 11.66 -2.17 -13.19
CA THR A 50 11.73 -3.34 -14.08
C THR A 50 11.39 -4.69 -13.44
N GLN A 51 11.51 -4.82 -12.12
CA GLN A 51 11.15 -6.03 -11.37
C GLN A 51 9.64 -6.10 -11.06
N ALA A 52 8.95 -4.97 -11.01
CA ALA A 52 7.54 -4.84 -10.68
C ALA A 52 6.64 -5.00 -11.92
N THR A 53 6.86 -6.06 -12.68
CA THR A 53 5.95 -6.46 -13.78
C THR A 53 4.62 -6.96 -13.24
N GLU A 54 3.57 -6.97 -14.08
CA GLU A 54 2.26 -7.52 -13.69
C GLU A 54 2.41 -8.93 -13.13
N LEU A 55 3.13 -9.79 -13.86
CA LEU A 55 3.36 -11.17 -13.49
C LEU A 55 4.09 -11.29 -12.15
N ALA A 56 5.15 -10.49 -11.93
CA ALA A 56 5.92 -10.53 -10.70
C ALA A 56 5.10 -10.10 -9.48
N ILE A 57 4.28 -9.04 -9.62
CA ILE A 57 3.40 -8.59 -8.54
C ILE A 57 2.36 -9.65 -8.21
N ILE A 58 1.72 -10.26 -9.21
CA ILE A 58 0.73 -11.32 -8.99
C ILE A 58 1.37 -12.54 -8.32
N ASN A 59 2.55 -12.97 -8.79
CA ASN A 59 3.27 -14.09 -8.18
C ASN A 59 3.67 -13.79 -6.72
N ALA A 60 4.06 -12.56 -6.41
CA ALA A 60 4.39 -12.17 -5.03
C ALA A 60 3.17 -12.19 -4.11
N LEU A 61 1.99 -11.78 -4.61
CA LEU A 61 0.73 -11.91 -3.86
C LEU A 61 0.32 -13.37 -3.66
N ASP A 62 0.54 -14.23 -4.67
CA ASP A 62 0.30 -15.67 -4.53
C ASP A 62 1.28 -16.33 -3.54
N ALA A 63 2.54 -15.89 -3.53
CA ALA A 63 3.53 -16.35 -2.54
C ALA A 63 3.09 -15.98 -1.11
N LEU A 64 2.64 -14.74 -0.88
CA LEU A 64 2.07 -14.32 0.40
C LEU A 64 0.92 -15.25 0.83
N ALA A 65 0.02 -15.63 -0.09
CA ALA A 65 -1.08 -16.54 0.25
C ALA A 65 -0.61 -17.93 0.65
N GLY A 66 0.49 -18.42 0.09
CA GLY A 66 1.07 -19.73 0.40
C GLY A 66 1.93 -19.77 1.68
N GLU A 67 2.53 -18.66 2.08
CA GLU A 67 3.50 -18.61 3.20
C GLU A 67 2.94 -18.00 4.50
N THR A 68 1.74 -17.43 4.45
CA THR A 68 1.11 -16.75 5.59
C THR A 68 0.07 -17.64 6.26
N ASP A 69 -0.08 -17.44 7.56
CA ASP A 69 -1.09 -18.09 8.40
C ASP A 69 -1.68 -17.11 9.42
N GLU A 70 -2.57 -17.60 10.27
CA GLU A 70 -3.27 -16.80 11.28
C GLU A 70 -2.34 -16.07 12.26
N ASN A 71 -1.09 -16.53 12.40
CA ASN A 71 -0.07 -15.93 13.28
C ASN A 71 0.87 -14.97 12.53
N THR A 72 0.48 -14.53 11.33
CA THR A 72 1.26 -13.63 10.48
C THR A 72 0.56 -12.28 10.31
N LEU A 73 1.31 -11.19 10.43
CA LEU A 73 0.93 -9.84 10.03
C LEU A 73 1.49 -9.60 8.63
N VAL A 74 0.60 -9.37 7.66
CA VAL A 74 1.00 -9.07 6.28
C VAL A 74 1.02 -7.56 6.07
N PHE A 75 2.12 -7.03 5.53
CA PHE A 75 2.23 -5.62 5.17
C PHE A 75 2.51 -5.49 3.67
N ILE A 76 1.60 -4.87 2.93
CA ILE A 76 1.73 -4.63 1.50
C ILE A 76 1.83 -3.13 1.28
N TYR A 77 2.86 -2.69 0.58
CA TYR A 77 3.06 -1.30 0.20
C TYR A 77 3.12 -1.19 -1.32
N PHE A 78 2.34 -0.27 -1.89
CA PHE A 78 2.38 0.06 -3.31
C PHE A 78 2.57 1.56 -3.50
N ALA A 79 3.62 1.95 -4.22
CA ALA A 79 3.83 3.29 -4.73
C ALA A 79 3.92 3.29 -6.26
N GLY A 80 3.11 4.12 -6.90
CA GLY A 80 3.06 4.19 -8.36
C GLY A 80 1.80 4.85 -8.92
N HIS A 81 1.50 4.56 -10.18
CA HIS A 81 0.29 5.03 -10.87
C HIS A 81 -0.94 4.23 -10.45
N GLY A 82 -1.93 4.95 -9.92
CA GLY A 82 -3.32 4.50 -9.80
C GLY A 82 -4.14 5.16 -10.90
N VAL A 83 -4.80 4.35 -11.73
CA VAL A 83 -5.50 4.78 -12.95
C VAL A 83 -6.99 4.55 -12.80
N ARG A 84 -7.77 5.51 -13.29
CA ARG A 84 -9.22 5.40 -13.45
C ARG A 84 -9.57 5.36 -14.93
N ALA A 85 -10.31 4.34 -15.34
CA ALA A 85 -10.96 4.27 -16.65
C ALA A 85 -12.47 4.39 -16.51
N THR A 86 -13.13 4.82 -17.59
CA THR A 86 -14.60 4.93 -17.64
C THR A 86 -15.13 4.07 -18.77
N GLN A 87 -16.07 3.17 -18.47
CA GLN A 87 -16.76 2.36 -19.47
C GLN A 87 -18.25 2.34 -19.13
N SER A 88 -19.10 2.66 -20.10
CA SER A 88 -20.57 2.63 -19.93
C SER A 88 -21.07 3.41 -18.70
N GLY A 89 -20.45 4.57 -18.43
CA GLY A 89 -20.80 5.43 -17.28
C GLY A 89 -20.32 4.92 -15.92
N ARG A 90 -19.55 3.83 -15.87
CA ARG A 90 -18.96 3.27 -14.64
C ARG A 90 -17.46 3.53 -14.59
N PHE A 91 -16.95 3.75 -13.39
CA PHE A 91 -15.52 3.90 -13.14
C PHE A 91 -14.88 2.57 -12.76
N TRP A 92 -13.73 2.32 -13.38
CA TRP A 92 -12.88 1.17 -13.16
C TRP A 92 -11.52 1.66 -12.68
N TYR A 93 -10.93 0.97 -11.72
CA TYR A 93 -9.68 1.38 -11.10
C TYR A 93 -8.62 0.29 -11.24
N TYR A 94 -7.38 0.72 -11.42
CA TYR A 94 -6.25 -0.16 -11.71
C TYR A 94 -4.99 0.36 -11.03
N LEU A 95 -4.11 -0.56 -10.64
CA LEU A 95 -2.71 -0.25 -10.35
C LEU A 95 -1.88 -0.60 -11.58
N LEU A 96 -1.01 0.32 -12.01
CA LEU A 96 -0.12 0.04 -13.15
C LEU A 96 1.18 -0.64 -12.67
N PRO A 97 1.50 -1.84 -13.19
CA PRO A 97 2.83 -2.40 -13.09
C PRO A 97 3.80 -1.69 -14.05
N PHE A 98 5.09 -2.00 -13.95
CA PHE A 98 6.14 -1.46 -14.81
C PHE A 98 5.86 -1.61 -16.30
N ASP A 99 5.37 -2.77 -16.70
CA ASP A 99 5.03 -3.14 -18.07
C ASP A 99 3.57 -2.85 -18.43
N GLY A 100 2.83 -2.17 -17.55
CA GLY A 100 1.46 -1.75 -17.77
C GLY A 100 1.35 -0.73 -18.91
N LYS A 101 0.19 -0.74 -19.56
CA LYS A 101 -0.19 0.17 -20.65
C LYS A 101 -1.50 0.87 -20.29
N ALA A 102 -1.65 2.11 -20.74
CA ALA A 102 -2.80 2.96 -20.35
C ALA A 102 -3.37 3.80 -21.49
N ASP A 103 -3.08 3.46 -22.75
CA ASP A 103 -3.56 4.22 -23.92
C ASP A 103 -5.07 4.09 -24.12
N ASP A 104 -5.61 2.89 -23.85
CA ASP A 104 -7.03 2.57 -23.95
C ASP A 104 -7.44 1.52 -22.91
N LEU A 105 -8.74 1.30 -22.78
CA LEU A 105 -9.29 0.36 -21.79
C LEU A 105 -8.88 -1.09 -22.05
N THR A 106 -8.82 -1.53 -23.31
CA THR A 106 -8.45 -2.91 -23.66
C THR A 106 -7.01 -3.20 -23.25
N GLN A 107 -6.10 -2.26 -23.48
CA GLN A 107 -4.72 -2.37 -23.02
C GLN A 107 -4.60 -2.35 -21.50
N LEU A 108 -5.38 -1.50 -20.83
CA LEU A 108 -5.42 -1.42 -19.38
C LEU A 108 -5.91 -2.74 -18.76
N GLU A 109 -6.98 -3.32 -19.27
CA GLU A 109 -7.51 -4.62 -18.82
C GLU A 109 -6.51 -5.77 -19.02
N GLY A 110 -5.73 -5.72 -20.11
CA GLY A 110 -4.76 -6.77 -20.45
C GLY A 110 -3.37 -6.63 -19.83
N SER A 111 -3.04 -5.52 -19.17
CA SER A 111 -1.68 -5.26 -18.66
C SER A 111 -1.62 -4.61 -17.27
N ALA A 112 -2.75 -4.15 -16.73
CA ALA A 112 -2.83 -3.55 -15.41
C ALA A 112 -3.44 -4.52 -14.39
N ILE A 113 -3.28 -4.18 -13.11
CA ILE A 113 -3.89 -4.93 -12.02
C ILE A 113 -5.23 -4.30 -11.71
N SER A 114 -6.31 -4.93 -12.18
CA SER A 114 -7.68 -4.51 -11.88
C SER A 114 -8.01 -4.72 -10.39
N MET A 115 -8.96 -3.95 -9.86
CA MET A 115 -9.40 -4.11 -8.46
C MET A 115 -10.00 -5.50 -8.19
N GLU A 116 -10.65 -6.11 -9.18
CA GLU A 116 -11.14 -7.49 -9.06
C GLU A 116 -9.96 -8.47 -8.92
N LYS A 117 -8.98 -8.39 -9.82
CA LYS A 117 -7.77 -9.22 -9.76
C LYS A 117 -7.04 -9.04 -8.43
N PHE A 118 -6.87 -7.78 -8.00
CA PHE A 118 -6.17 -7.46 -6.76
C PHE A 118 -6.93 -7.94 -5.52
N SER A 119 -8.24 -7.67 -5.43
CA SER A 119 -9.06 -8.09 -4.28
C SER A 119 -9.14 -9.62 -4.16
N ASN A 120 -9.21 -10.34 -5.28
CA ASN A 120 -9.15 -11.81 -5.28
C ASN A 120 -7.82 -12.32 -4.70
N LYS A 121 -6.69 -11.70 -5.08
CA LYS A 121 -5.36 -12.07 -4.55
C LYS A 121 -5.23 -11.72 -3.07
N LEU A 122 -5.70 -10.55 -2.65
CA LEU A 122 -5.71 -10.16 -1.23
C LEU A 122 -6.62 -11.08 -0.40
N GLY A 123 -7.77 -11.49 -0.93
CA GLY A 123 -8.70 -12.40 -0.26
C GLY A 123 -8.14 -13.80 -0.03
N ALA A 124 -7.18 -14.24 -0.85
CA ALA A 124 -6.52 -15.53 -0.72
C ALA A 124 -5.44 -15.58 0.37
N ILE A 125 -4.97 -14.42 0.87
CA ILE A 125 -3.96 -14.34 1.93
C ILE A 125 -4.55 -14.88 3.24
N ASN A 126 -3.86 -15.78 3.93
CA ASN A 126 -4.36 -16.49 5.12
C ASN A 126 -3.95 -15.86 6.45
N ALA A 127 -3.73 -14.54 6.46
CA ALA A 127 -3.38 -13.78 7.66
C ALA A 127 -4.60 -13.22 8.39
N LEU A 128 -4.59 -13.26 9.73
CA LEU A 128 -5.60 -12.59 10.56
C LEU A 128 -5.40 -11.07 10.61
N GLN A 129 -4.21 -10.58 10.31
CA GLN A 129 -3.91 -9.15 10.31
C GLN A 129 -3.17 -8.80 9.03
N TRP A 130 -3.71 -7.88 8.25
CA TRP A 130 -2.96 -7.33 7.14
C TRP A 130 -3.21 -5.85 6.91
N VAL A 131 -2.17 -5.18 6.44
CA VAL A 131 -2.17 -3.75 6.16
C VAL A 131 -1.77 -3.56 4.71
N LEU A 132 -2.58 -2.83 3.98
CA LEU A 132 -2.25 -2.37 2.64
C LEU A 132 -2.07 -0.87 2.66
N VAL A 133 -0.96 -0.42 2.09
CA VAL A 133 -0.62 0.98 1.94
C VAL A 133 -0.62 1.31 0.45
N LEU A 134 -1.42 2.29 0.06
CA LEU A 134 -1.59 2.75 -1.31
C LEU A 134 -1.10 4.19 -1.45
N ASP A 135 0.13 4.35 -1.93
CA ASP A 135 0.69 5.65 -2.31
C ASP A 135 0.59 5.90 -3.81
N CYS A 136 -0.62 6.21 -4.25
CA CYS A 136 -0.91 6.45 -5.65
C CYS A 136 -2.05 7.46 -5.83
N CYS A 137 -2.16 8.01 -7.03
CA CYS A 137 -3.36 8.78 -7.41
C CYS A 137 -4.61 7.89 -7.32
N LYS A 138 -5.75 8.47 -6.94
CA LYS A 138 -7.04 7.78 -6.80
C LYS A 138 -7.05 6.67 -5.73
N ALA A 139 -6.04 6.65 -4.84
CA ALA A 139 -5.92 5.65 -3.78
C ALA A 139 -7.18 5.55 -2.90
N GLY A 140 -7.88 6.67 -2.64
CA GLY A 140 -9.11 6.67 -1.85
C GLY A 140 -10.25 5.89 -2.49
N SER A 141 -10.46 6.05 -3.81
CA SER A 141 -11.47 5.28 -4.56
C SER A 141 -11.07 3.82 -4.73
N ILE A 142 -9.78 3.54 -4.94
CA ILE A 142 -9.20 2.20 -4.96
C ILE A 142 -9.48 1.49 -3.62
N ALA A 143 -9.13 2.14 -2.50
CA ALA A 143 -9.34 1.61 -1.16
C ALA A 143 -10.83 1.37 -0.87
N GLU A 144 -11.71 2.29 -1.28
CA GLU A 144 -13.16 2.12 -1.14
C GLU A 144 -13.66 0.90 -1.92
N HIS A 145 -13.22 0.70 -3.16
CA HIS A 145 -13.58 -0.48 -3.94
C HIS A 145 -13.12 -1.77 -3.25
N LEU A 146 -11.82 -1.85 -2.89
CA LEU A 146 -11.26 -3.03 -2.20
C LEU A 146 -12.00 -3.32 -0.90
N SER A 147 -12.30 -2.31 -0.09
CA SER A 147 -12.96 -2.47 1.22
C SER A 147 -14.34 -3.15 1.17
N ARG A 148 -15.00 -3.13 0.01
CA ARG A 148 -16.31 -3.77 -0.22
C ARG A 148 -16.18 -5.24 -0.60
N SER A 149 -15.05 -5.63 -1.20
CA SER A 149 -14.80 -6.98 -1.69
C SER A 149 -14.03 -7.84 -0.69
N LEU A 150 -13.33 -7.22 0.27
CA LEU A 150 -12.49 -7.94 1.22
C LEU A 150 -13.32 -8.66 2.30
N PRO A 151 -12.89 -9.87 2.71
CA PRO A 151 -13.61 -10.65 3.72
C PRO A 151 -13.60 -9.94 5.08
N LYS A 152 -14.73 -10.04 5.78
CA LYS A 152 -14.92 -9.56 7.17
C LYS A 152 -15.16 -10.71 8.17
N GLU A 153 -15.20 -11.94 7.67
CA GLU A 153 -15.43 -13.16 8.44
C GLU A 153 -14.13 -13.65 9.09
N ASN A 154 -14.23 -14.65 9.98
CA ASN A 154 -13.10 -15.40 10.55
C ASN A 154 -12.06 -14.54 11.29
N ASN A 155 -12.50 -13.52 12.05
CA ASN A 155 -11.64 -12.64 12.85
C ASN A 155 -10.55 -11.92 12.03
N ARG A 156 -10.72 -11.78 10.71
CA ARG A 156 -9.79 -11.04 9.87
C ARG A 156 -9.82 -9.56 10.20
N ASN A 157 -8.66 -8.99 10.46
CA ASN A 157 -8.47 -7.57 10.69
C ASN A 157 -7.67 -7.00 9.52
N TRP A 158 -8.20 -5.96 8.89
CA TRP A 158 -7.48 -5.31 7.81
C TRP A 158 -7.60 -3.80 7.85
N ALA A 159 -6.53 -3.16 7.39
CA ALA A 159 -6.44 -1.71 7.23
C ALA A 159 -5.87 -1.39 5.86
N ILE A 160 -6.51 -0.46 5.16
CA ILE A 160 -6.02 0.15 3.93
C ILE A 160 -5.74 1.61 4.22
N LEU A 161 -4.46 1.98 4.24
CA LEU A 161 -3.99 3.35 4.33
C LEU A 161 -3.82 3.89 2.91
N ALA A 162 -4.72 4.75 2.47
CA ALA A 162 -4.67 5.36 1.15
C ALA A 162 -4.13 6.79 1.24
N ALA A 163 -3.18 7.13 0.37
CA ALA A 163 -2.53 8.44 0.36
C ALA A 163 -3.46 9.60 0.02
N THR A 164 -4.63 9.34 -0.55
CA THR A 164 -5.57 10.34 -1.02
C THR A 164 -7.03 9.96 -0.71
N THR A 165 -7.91 10.95 -0.77
CA THR A 165 -9.37 10.77 -0.68
C THR A 165 -9.99 10.72 -2.08
N GLY A 166 -10.96 9.82 -2.26
CA GLY A 166 -11.66 9.60 -3.53
C GLY A 166 -10.71 9.55 -4.73
N ASP A 167 -11.03 10.35 -5.75
CA ASP A 167 -10.27 10.46 -7.00
C ASP A 167 -9.20 11.56 -6.96
N SER A 168 -8.68 11.92 -5.78
CA SER A 168 -7.64 12.95 -5.68
C SER A 168 -6.25 12.42 -6.04
N ASN A 169 -5.32 13.33 -6.34
CA ASN A 169 -3.93 13.00 -6.70
C ASN A 169 -3.04 12.87 -5.46
N SER A 170 -2.01 12.01 -5.55
CA SER A 170 -0.91 11.92 -4.57
C SER A 170 0.30 12.67 -5.10
N TYR A 171 1.12 13.26 -4.23
CA TYR A 171 2.20 14.14 -4.64
C TYR A 171 3.57 13.72 -4.09
N ALA A 172 4.59 13.84 -4.94
CA ALA A 172 5.99 13.87 -4.56
C ALA A 172 6.54 15.29 -4.83
N LEU A 173 6.88 16.00 -3.74
CA LEU A 173 7.30 17.39 -3.78
C LEU A 173 8.74 17.54 -4.30
N PRO A 174 9.08 18.66 -4.96
CA PRO A 174 10.45 18.95 -5.37
C PRO A 174 11.44 18.93 -4.20
N HIS A 175 12.66 18.45 -4.49
CA HIS A 175 13.78 18.41 -3.53
C HIS A 175 13.53 17.58 -2.27
N ARG A 176 12.51 16.73 -2.26
CA ARG A 176 12.30 15.73 -1.20
C ARG A 176 12.78 14.36 -1.65
N ARG A 177 13.23 13.57 -0.67
CA ARG A 177 13.62 12.17 -0.86
C ARG A 177 12.41 11.26 -1.04
N HIS A 178 11.32 11.57 -0.33
CA HIS A 178 10.11 10.77 -0.29
C HIS A 178 8.92 11.50 -0.90
N SER A 179 7.89 10.74 -1.30
CA SER A 179 6.55 11.29 -1.52
C SER A 179 6.03 11.94 -0.24
N CYS A 180 5.05 12.83 -0.36
CA CYS A 180 4.49 13.49 0.81
C CYS A 180 3.85 12.49 1.79
N PHE A 181 3.18 11.47 1.28
CA PHE A 181 2.54 10.47 2.12
C PHE A 181 3.57 9.54 2.77
N THR A 182 4.53 9.04 2.00
CA THR A 182 5.49 8.07 2.52
C THR A 182 6.49 8.69 3.49
N GLN A 183 6.82 9.99 3.35
CA GLN A 183 7.59 10.72 4.36
C GLN A 183 7.01 10.52 5.76
N TYR A 184 5.71 10.80 5.93
CA TYR A 184 5.08 10.72 7.25
C TYR A 184 4.71 9.30 7.67
N LEU A 185 4.53 8.39 6.71
CA LEU A 185 4.42 6.97 6.99
C LEU A 185 5.72 6.43 7.62
N LEU A 186 6.87 6.73 7.02
CA LEU A 186 8.19 6.34 7.53
C LEU A 186 8.44 6.94 8.91
N GLU A 187 8.18 8.24 9.09
CA GLU A 187 8.32 8.89 10.41
C GLU A 187 7.42 8.23 11.46
N GLY A 188 6.16 7.95 11.12
CA GLY A 188 5.20 7.31 12.01
C GLY A 188 5.64 5.90 12.43
N LEU A 189 6.03 5.06 11.46
CA LEU A 189 6.55 3.70 11.68
C LEU A 189 7.89 3.69 12.44
N SER A 190 8.68 4.75 12.30
CA SER A 190 9.95 4.97 13.04
C SER A 190 9.72 5.45 14.48
N GLY A 191 8.47 5.56 14.93
CA GLY A 191 8.11 5.83 16.32
C GLY A 191 7.56 7.22 16.57
N ARG A 192 7.38 8.07 15.55
CA ARG A 192 6.68 9.37 15.74
C ARG A 192 5.18 9.21 15.99
N ALA A 193 4.62 8.03 15.71
CA ALA A 193 3.22 7.69 15.91
C ALA A 193 2.98 6.69 17.07
N ILE A 194 3.89 6.63 18.06
CA ILE A 194 3.68 5.77 19.25
C ILE A 194 2.52 6.27 20.12
N ASP A 195 1.80 5.34 20.71
CA ASP A 195 0.89 5.60 21.81
C ASP A 195 1.63 5.71 23.16
N GLN A 196 0.89 5.92 24.24
CA GLN A 196 1.45 6.01 25.61
C GLN A 196 2.15 4.73 26.06
N SER A 197 1.91 3.60 25.39
CA SER A 197 2.56 2.32 25.65
C SER A 197 3.80 2.09 24.78
N GLY A 198 4.26 3.08 24.00
CA GLY A 198 5.39 2.93 23.09
C GLY A 198 5.05 2.13 21.83
N THR A 199 3.76 1.94 21.51
CA THR A 199 3.33 1.08 20.40
C THR A 199 2.80 1.90 19.24
N VAL A 200 3.25 1.61 18.02
CA VAL A 200 2.64 2.15 16.80
C VAL A 200 1.44 1.27 16.42
N ARG A 201 0.24 1.84 16.47
CA ARG A 201 -1.02 1.19 16.05
C ARG A 201 -1.62 1.88 14.83
N ILE A 202 -2.52 1.20 14.13
CA ILE A 202 -3.12 1.71 12.88
C ILE A 202 -3.75 3.09 13.05
N MET A 203 -4.58 3.28 14.08
CA MET A 203 -5.25 4.57 14.29
C MET A 203 -4.25 5.70 14.58
N ASN A 204 -3.26 5.45 15.45
CA ASN A 204 -2.22 6.43 15.78
C ASN A 204 -1.39 6.80 14.53
N LEU A 205 -1.11 5.82 13.68
CA LEU A 205 -0.35 6.01 12.45
C LEU A 205 -1.12 6.88 11.46
N ILE A 206 -2.39 6.58 11.16
CA ILE A 206 -3.16 7.42 10.23
C ILE A 206 -3.38 8.83 10.80
N ASP A 207 -3.64 8.96 12.10
CA ASP A 207 -3.83 10.26 12.76
C ASP A 207 -2.55 11.11 12.68
N TYR A 208 -1.38 10.48 12.79
CA TYR A 208 -0.10 11.16 12.61
C TYR A 208 0.09 11.60 11.16
N ILE A 209 -0.11 10.71 10.19
CA ILE A 209 0.05 11.01 8.78
C ILE A 209 -0.88 12.16 8.35
N GLN A 210 -2.17 12.10 8.70
CA GLN A 210 -3.16 13.10 8.33
C GLN A 210 -2.83 14.48 8.91
N ARG A 211 -2.48 14.56 10.20
CA ARG A 211 -2.14 15.84 10.85
C ARG A 211 -0.96 16.53 10.20
N ASN A 212 0.08 15.77 9.82
CA ASN A 212 1.28 16.35 9.23
C ASN A 212 1.06 16.75 7.77
N ILE A 213 0.38 15.93 6.96
CA ILE A 213 0.07 16.31 5.57
C ILE A 213 -0.84 17.55 5.51
N GLN A 214 -1.74 17.74 6.49
CA GLN A 214 -2.56 18.95 6.53
C GLN A 214 -1.74 20.26 6.68
N GLN A 215 -0.50 20.17 7.16
CA GLN A 215 0.41 21.32 7.26
C GLN A 215 1.21 21.58 5.97
N GLU A 216 1.16 20.66 5.00
CA GLU A 216 1.87 20.80 3.73
C GLU A 216 1.10 21.70 2.77
N PRO A 217 1.79 22.47 1.91
CA PRO A 217 1.15 23.36 0.94
C PRO A 217 0.62 22.59 -0.29
N ILE A 218 -0.08 21.47 -0.07
CA ILE A 218 -0.66 20.61 -1.09
C ILE A 218 -2.09 20.22 -0.75
N LEU A 219 -2.88 19.89 -1.78
CA LEU A 219 -4.22 19.32 -1.59
C LEU A 219 -4.16 17.80 -1.62
N GLN A 220 -3.77 17.22 -0.49
CA GLN A 220 -3.72 15.77 -0.30
C GLN A 220 -4.31 15.41 1.06
N GLN A 221 -5.27 14.48 1.08
CA GLN A 221 -5.92 14.02 2.31
C GLN A 221 -5.90 12.49 2.36
N PRO A 222 -5.02 11.87 3.16
CA PRO A 222 -5.01 10.43 3.34
C PRO A 222 -6.27 9.94 4.05
N VAL A 223 -6.67 8.70 3.76
CA VAL A 223 -7.83 8.07 4.38
C VAL A 223 -7.51 6.65 4.83
N LEU A 224 -8.20 6.21 5.88
CA LEU A 224 -8.21 4.82 6.34
C LEU A 224 -9.52 4.15 5.91
N LYS A 225 -9.41 2.96 5.31
CA LYS A 225 -10.51 2.00 5.23
C LYS A 225 -10.13 0.79 6.05
N ALA A 226 -11.03 0.30 6.89
CA ALA A 226 -10.67 -0.71 7.87
C ALA A 226 -11.83 -1.62 8.23
N HIS A 227 -11.50 -2.88 8.50
CA HIS A 227 -12.28 -3.76 9.35
C HIS A 227 -11.41 -4.12 10.56
N LEU A 228 -11.60 -3.37 11.64
CA LEU A 228 -10.75 -3.42 12.85
C LEU A 228 -11.63 -3.52 14.10
N PRO A 229 -12.15 -4.72 14.43
CA PRO A 229 -12.75 -4.98 15.75
C PRO A 229 -11.85 -4.51 16.92
N GLN A 230 -10.52 -4.61 16.74
CA GLN A 230 -9.54 -4.03 17.66
C GLN A 230 -8.43 -3.31 16.88
N ASN A 231 -8.01 -2.14 17.39
CA ASN A 231 -6.88 -1.38 16.85
C ASN A 231 -5.55 -2.12 17.13
N PHE A 232 -5.09 -2.92 16.16
CA PHE A 232 -3.91 -3.77 16.33
C PHE A 232 -2.59 -3.01 16.19
N ALA A 233 -1.54 -3.60 16.77
CA ALA A 233 -0.19 -3.05 16.78
C ALA A 233 0.58 -3.42 15.51
N LEU A 234 1.28 -2.46 14.93
CA LEU A 234 2.22 -2.66 13.82
C LEU A 234 3.64 -2.89 14.30
N LYS A 235 4.02 -2.28 15.42
CA LYS A 235 5.36 -2.36 16.01
C LYS A 235 5.33 -1.82 17.43
N HIS A 236 6.19 -2.36 18.30
CA HIS A 236 6.52 -1.75 19.58
C HIS A 236 7.91 -1.10 19.47
N CYS A 237 8.01 0.17 19.86
CA CYS A 237 9.26 0.91 19.86
C CYS A 237 9.82 0.88 21.29
N MET A 238 10.96 0.20 21.46
CA MET A 238 11.76 0.26 22.70
C MET A 238 12.56 1.56 22.78
#